data_AF-A0A026WJ73-F1
#
_entry.id   AF-A0A026WJ73-F1
#
_cell.length_a   1.000
_cell.length_b   1.000
_cell.length_c   1.000
_cell.angle_alpha   90.00
_cell.angle_beta   90.00
_cell.angle_gamma   90.00
#
_symmetry.space_group_name_H-M   'P 1'
#
loop_
_entity.id
_entity.type
_entity.pdbx_description
1 polymer ?
#
loop_
_entity_poly.entity_id
_entity_poly.type
_entity_poly.pdbx_seq_one_letter_code
_entity_poly.pdbx_strand_id
1 'polypeptide(L)'
;MECVEKLQDTRLPSRESFYGSLTGDTISESDYAHAENIWQRFAIQTLGEYSDLYLKTDVLLLADIFENFRDSCITSYGLDATYYYTLPGFTWDAMLKHTRINFELLTDIDMVMFIERGIRGGLIQCSNRYVRAKNTWSRTIYYEVDNAYGMPLANKKVPGLMKDENNGAIMTEFVGLRAKMYAVRVVGRKDTKKAKGVKSNVVSKAITFEDYTRCLKDHTEVTRRQSCIRSKFHEVYTVSEPKIALSPYDDKRYGIAGSDDTLPWEHYRIPYINSVCT
;
A
#
# COMPACT_ATOMS: atom_id res chain seq x y z
N MET A 1 -11.43 23.49 -5.27
CA MET A 1 -11.93 24.71 -5.92
C MET A 1 -12.47 25.61 -4.84
N GLU A 2 -11.89 26.79 -4.65
CA GLU A 2 -12.25 27.70 -3.54
C GLU A 2 -13.39 28.67 -3.85
N CYS A 3 -13.90 28.75 -5.09
CA CYS A 3 -15.13 29.50 -5.40
C CYS A 3 -15.61 29.13 -6.81
N VAL A 4 -16.92 29.02 -7.02
CA VAL A 4 -17.53 28.81 -8.36
C VAL A 4 -17.21 29.97 -9.32
N GLU A 5 -16.98 31.17 -8.77
CA GLU A 5 -16.60 32.36 -9.53
C GLU A 5 -15.29 32.18 -10.30
N LYS A 6 -14.34 31.38 -9.79
CA LYS A 6 -13.06 31.09 -10.48
C LYS A 6 -13.26 30.36 -11.81
N LEU A 7 -14.41 29.72 -12.03
CA LEU A 7 -14.72 29.09 -13.32
C LEU A 7 -14.91 30.13 -14.44
N GLN A 8 -15.21 31.39 -14.09
CA GLN A 8 -15.37 32.47 -15.06
C GLN A 8 -14.04 33.13 -15.45
N ASP A 9 -12.92 32.70 -14.87
CA ASP A 9 -11.60 33.23 -15.20
C ASP A 9 -11.27 32.96 -16.67
N THR A 10 -10.99 34.02 -17.42
CA THR A 10 -10.76 33.96 -18.88
C THR A 10 -9.32 33.66 -19.28
N ARG A 11 -8.45 33.41 -18.30
CA ARG A 11 -7.03 33.15 -18.51
C ARG A 11 -6.57 31.97 -17.67
N LEU A 12 -5.64 31.20 -18.22
CA LEU A 12 -4.93 30.21 -17.44
C LEU A 12 -4.14 30.93 -16.32
N PRO A 13 -4.21 30.47 -15.05
CA PRO A 13 -3.41 31.05 -13.96
C PRO A 13 -1.92 30.99 -14.26
N SER A 14 -1.14 31.93 -13.72
CA SER A 14 0.32 31.91 -13.90
C SER A 14 0.94 30.68 -13.25
N ARG A 15 2.11 30.24 -13.75
CA ARG A 15 2.86 29.09 -13.18
C ARG A 15 3.09 29.21 -11.66
N GLU A 16 3.34 30.42 -11.18
CA GLU A 16 3.55 30.74 -9.76
C GLU A 16 2.31 30.45 -8.90
N SER A 17 1.11 30.56 -9.48
CA SER A 17 -0.17 30.27 -8.82
C SER A 17 -0.34 28.79 -8.48
N PHE A 18 0.49 27.90 -9.04
CA PHE A 18 0.45 26.45 -8.80
C PHE A 18 1.45 25.97 -7.74
N TYR A 19 2.03 26.88 -6.95
CA TYR A 19 2.95 26.50 -5.87
C TYR A 19 2.26 25.61 -4.82
N GLY A 20 2.74 24.38 -4.67
CA GLY A 20 2.20 23.42 -3.71
C GLY A 20 2.94 23.50 -2.37
N SER A 21 2.30 24.04 -1.32
CA SER A 21 2.88 24.05 0.04
C SER A 21 3.15 22.64 0.61
N LEU A 22 2.48 21.62 0.06
CA LEU A 22 2.66 20.20 0.37
C LEU A 22 3.97 19.63 -0.19
N THR A 23 4.34 20.04 -1.40
CA THR A 23 5.50 19.53 -2.14
C THR A 23 6.72 20.42 -2.00
N GLY A 24 6.51 21.73 -1.75
CA GLY A 24 7.56 22.75 -1.76
C GLY A 24 7.97 23.16 -3.18
N ASP A 25 7.23 22.71 -4.19
CA ASP A 25 7.59 22.82 -5.60
C ASP A 25 6.44 23.48 -6.39
N THR A 26 6.78 24.15 -7.50
CA THR A 26 5.81 24.64 -8.50
C THR A 26 5.51 23.56 -9.54
N ILE A 27 4.46 23.75 -10.33
CA ILE A 27 4.18 22.90 -11.49
C ILE A 27 5.39 22.87 -12.44
N SER A 28 5.68 21.70 -13.02
CA SER A 28 6.80 21.56 -13.94
C SER A 28 6.58 22.37 -15.23
N GLU A 29 7.66 22.75 -15.90
CA GLU A 29 7.58 23.46 -17.18
C GLU A 29 6.84 22.67 -18.25
N SER A 30 7.06 21.35 -18.31
CA SER A 30 6.37 20.47 -19.25
C SER A 30 4.87 20.39 -18.98
N ASP A 31 4.45 20.30 -17.72
CA ASP A 31 3.03 20.20 -17.37
C ASP A 31 2.30 21.51 -17.62
N TYR A 32 2.96 22.64 -17.33
CA TYR A 32 2.39 23.97 -17.61
C TYR A 32 2.29 24.22 -19.13
N ALA A 33 3.34 23.90 -19.89
CA ALA A 33 3.30 24.00 -21.35
C ALA A 33 2.23 23.09 -21.97
N HIS A 34 1.97 21.92 -21.36
CA HIS A 34 0.89 21.04 -21.76
C HIS A 34 -0.50 21.68 -21.50
N ALA A 35 -0.70 22.29 -20.33
CA ALA A 35 -1.94 23.00 -20.03
C ALA A 35 -2.17 24.20 -20.97
N GLU A 36 -1.12 24.97 -21.28
CA GLU A 36 -1.18 26.03 -22.29
C GLU A 36 -1.52 25.48 -23.69
N ASN A 37 -0.92 24.35 -24.07
CA ASN A 37 -1.23 23.70 -25.34
C ASN A 37 -2.71 23.30 -25.42
N ILE A 38 -3.26 22.69 -24.38
CA ILE A 38 -4.69 22.34 -24.30
C ILE A 38 -5.55 23.59 -24.42
N TRP A 39 -5.23 24.63 -23.64
CA TRP A 39 -5.97 25.89 -23.63
C TRP A 39 -6.08 26.51 -25.03
N GLN A 40 -4.96 26.56 -25.76
CA GLN A 40 -4.91 27.09 -27.11
C GLN A 40 -5.56 26.14 -28.13
N ARG A 41 -5.26 24.84 -28.06
CA ARG A 41 -5.68 23.84 -29.05
C ARG A 41 -7.20 23.67 -29.09
N PHE A 42 -7.85 23.74 -27.93
CA PHE A 42 -9.31 23.64 -27.81
C PHE A 42 -10.00 25.01 -27.77
N ALA A 43 -9.25 26.11 -27.98
CA ALA A 43 -9.76 27.47 -27.97
C ALA A 43 -10.60 27.80 -26.72
N ILE A 44 -10.07 27.39 -25.56
CA ILE A 44 -10.75 27.51 -24.26
C ILE A 44 -10.85 29.00 -23.88
N GLN A 45 -12.05 29.43 -23.50
CA GLN A 45 -12.33 30.82 -23.15
C GLN A 45 -12.38 31.04 -21.64
N THR A 46 -12.74 30.01 -20.87
CA THR A 46 -12.90 30.10 -19.42
C THR A 46 -12.32 28.89 -18.70
N LEU A 47 -11.94 29.06 -17.44
CA LEU A 47 -11.45 27.95 -16.61
C LEU A 47 -12.55 26.88 -16.39
N GLY A 48 -13.84 27.27 -16.46
CA GLY A 48 -14.98 26.37 -16.49
C GLY A 48 -14.95 25.41 -17.67
N GLU A 49 -14.76 25.92 -18.88
CA GLU A 49 -14.62 25.09 -20.09
C GLU A 49 -13.41 24.14 -19.99
N TYR A 50 -12.30 24.60 -19.41
CA TYR A 50 -11.15 23.75 -19.14
C TYR A 50 -11.48 22.61 -18.18
N SER A 51 -12.23 22.90 -17.11
CA SER A 51 -12.70 21.91 -16.15
C SER A 51 -13.68 20.92 -16.78
N ASP A 52 -14.59 21.37 -17.62
CA ASP A 52 -15.55 20.53 -18.32
C ASP A 52 -14.85 19.60 -19.32
N LEU A 53 -13.84 20.09 -20.03
CA LEU A 53 -13.01 19.25 -20.91
C LEU A 53 -12.28 18.16 -20.11
N TYR A 54 -11.70 18.51 -18.97
CA TYR A 54 -11.06 17.54 -18.08
C TYR A 54 -12.05 16.47 -17.61
N LEU A 55 -13.21 16.88 -17.10
CA LEU A 55 -14.24 15.97 -16.60
C LEU A 55 -14.77 15.06 -17.72
N LYS A 56 -15.02 15.62 -18.90
CA LYS A 56 -15.44 14.85 -20.07
C LYS A 56 -14.40 13.82 -20.47
N THR A 57 -13.11 14.20 -20.43
CA THR A 57 -12.01 13.27 -20.74
C THR A 57 -11.94 12.14 -19.72
N ASP A 58 -12.04 12.44 -18.43
CA ASP A 58 -12.02 11.44 -17.35
C ASP A 58 -13.19 10.45 -17.47
N VAL A 59 -14.40 10.95 -17.73
CA VAL A 59 -15.60 10.13 -17.96
C VAL A 59 -15.46 9.26 -19.20
N LEU A 60 -14.99 9.81 -20.32
CA LEU A 60 -14.82 9.05 -21.56
C LEU A 60 -13.76 7.96 -21.44
N LEU A 61 -12.62 8.25 -20.80
CA LEU A 61 -11.56 7.26 -20.57
C LEU A 61 -12.06 6.14 -19.65
N LEU A 62 -12.81 6.47 -18.60
CA LEU A 62 -13.38 5.46 -17.71
C LEU A 62 -14.43 4.61 -18.45
N ALA A 63 -15.25 5.22 -19.30
CA ALA A 63 -16.23 4.52 -20.11
C ALA A 63 -15.55 3.55 -21.09
N ASP A 64 -14.54 4.00 -21.84
CA ASP A 64 -13.79 3.16 -22.79
C ASP A 64 -13.11 1.95 -22.11
N ILE A 65 -12.43 2.19 -20.98
CA ILE A 65 -11.83 1.12 -20.18
C ILE A 65 -12.89 0.14 -19.68
N PHE A 66 -14.05 0.65 -19.25
CA PHE A 66 -15.13 -0.18 -18.72
C PHE A 66 -15.85 -0.97 -19.82
N GLU A 67 -16.03 -0.41 -21.01
CA GLU A 67 -16.55 -1.12 -22.19
C GLU A 67 -15.63 -2.28 -22.56
N ASN A 68 -14.32 -2.04 -22.63
CA ASN A 68 -13.34 -3.11 -22.89
C ASN A 68 -13.35 -4.20 -21.78
N PHE A 69 -13.48 -3.77 -20.51
CA PHE A 69 -13.63 -4.71 -19.39
C PHE A 69 -14.92 -5.55 -19.52
N ARG A 70 -16.04 -4.91 -19.90
CA ARG A 70 -17.33 -5.57 -20.12
C ARG A 70 -17.24 -6.61 -21.22
N ASP A 71 -16.67 -6.25 -22.37
CA ASP A 71 -16.45 -7.16 -23.51
C ASP A 71 -15.57 -8.34 -23.12
N SER A 72 -14.50 -8.08 -22.37
CA SER A 72 -13.61 -9.11 -21.83
C SER A 72 -14.35 -10.06 -20.89
N CYS A 73 -15.23 -9.55 -20.03
CA CYS A 73 -16.04 -10.34 -19.11
C CYS A 73 -17.07 -11.21 -19.83
N ILE A 74 -17.77 -10.65 -20.82
CA ILE A 74 -18.73 -11.39 -21.65
C ILE A 74 -18.01 -12.47 -22.44
N THR A 75 -16.86 -12.17 -23.03
CA THR A 75 -16.08 -13.14 -23.80
C THR A 75 -15.53 -14.27 -22.93
N SER A 76 -14.98 -13.94 -21.75
CA SER A 76 -14.28 -14.91 -20.90
C SER A 76 -15.22 -15.75 -20.04
N TYR A 77 -16.28 -15.13 -19.50
CA TYR A 77 -17.16 -15.75 -18.52
C TYR A 77 -18.61 -15.88 -19.02
N GLY A 78 -18.97 -15.22 -20.13
CA GLY A 78 -20.36 -15.13 -20.61
C GLY A 78 -21.27 -14.43 -19.60
N LEU A 79 -20.71 -13.52 -18.81
CA LEU A 79 -21.41 -12.72 -17.82
C LEU A 79 -21.13 -11.26 -18.12
N ASP A 80 -22.15 -10.43 -18.03
CA ASP A 80 -22.03 -9.00 -18.26
C ASP A 80 -21.80 -8.28 -16.93
N ALA A 81 -20.66 -7.58 -16.85
CA ALA A 81 -20.26 -6.83 -15.67
C ALA A 81 -21.27 -5.75 -15.26
N THR A 82 -22.09 -5.24 -16.17
CA THR A 82 -23.09 -4.19 -15.87
C THR A 82 -24.24 -4.66 -14.99
N TYR A 83 -24.45 -5.98 -14.85
CA TYR A 83 -25.48 -6.52 -13.95
C TYR A 83 -25.04 -6.57 -12.48
N TYR A 84 -23.79 -6.19 -12.17
CA TYR A 84 -23.22 -6.31 -10.85
C TYR A 84 -22.81 -4.96 -10.28
N TYR A 85 -23.16 -4.70 -9.03
CA TYR A 85 -22.71 -3.50 -8.31
C TYR A 85 -21.21 -3.51 -8.01
N THR A 86 -20.62 -4.69 -7.81
CA THR A 86 -19.22 -4.83 -7.42
C THR A 86 -18.56 -6.03 -8.08
N LEU A 87 -17.24 -5.95 -8.27
CA LEU A 87 -16.44 -7.03 -8.85
C LEU A 87 -16.51 -8.34 -8.05
N PRO A 88 -16.53 -8.36 -6.69
CA PRO A 88 -16.72 -9.59 -5.94
C PRO A 88 -18.01 -10.34 -6.29
N GLY A 89 -19.14 -9.63 -6.43
CA GLY A 89 -20.41 -10.24 -6.85
C GLY A 89 -20.33 -10.85 -8.25
N PHE A 90 -19.73 -10.13 -9.20
CA PHE A 90 -19.44 -10.66 -10.53
C PHE A 90 -18.57 -11.93 -10.47
N THR A 91 -17.46 -11.89 -9.71
CA THR A 91 -16.54 -13.03 -9.62
C THR A 91 -17.15 -14.24 -8.92
N TRP A 92 -18.09 -14.02 -7.99
CA TRP A 92 -18.83 -15.09 -7.33
C TRP A 92 -19.69 -15.86 -8.33
N ASP A 93 -20.50 -15.15 -9.13
CA ASP A 93 -21.32 -15.77 -10.17
C ASP A 93 -20.48 -16.41 -11.28
N ALA A 94 -19.36 -15.78 -11.65
CA ALA A 94 -18.42 -16.37 -12.59
C ALA A 94 -17.87 -17.72 -12.09
N MET A 95 -17.52 -17.80 -10.79
CA MET A 95 -17.08 -19.02 -10.15
C MET A 95 -18.19 -20.09 -10.10
N LEU A 96 -19.41 -19.71 -9.75
CA LEU A 96 -20.57 -20.63 -9.75
C LEU A 96 -20.84 -21.18 -11.15
N LYS A 97 -20.86 -20.32 -12.17
CA LYS A 97 -21.09 -20.72 -13.56
C LYS A 97 -20.00 -21.65 -14.08
N HIS A 98 -18.74 -21.39 -13.70
CA HIS A 98 -17.60 -22.20 -14.12
C HIS A 98 -17.59 -23.58 -13.45
N THR A 99 -17.77 -23.62 -12.12
CA THR A 99 -17.71 -24.87 -11.34
C THR A 99 -18.99 -25.69 -11.42
N ARG A 100 -20.13 -25.05 -11.72
CA ARG A 100 -21.49 -25.62 -11.71
C ARG A 100 -21.88 -26.27 -10.37
N ILE A 101 -21.26 -25.82 -9.28
CA ILE A 101 -21.57 -26.26 -7.93
C ILE A 101 -22.80 -25.50 -7.45
N ASN A 102 -23.76 -26.22 -6.88
CA ASN A 102 -24.87 -25.64 -6.14
C ASN A 102 -24.51 -25.65 -4.66
N PHE A 103 -24.36 -24.48 -4.05
CA PHE A 103 -24.16 -24.39 -2.61
C PHE A 103 -25.46 -24.64 -1.87
N GLU A 104 -25.38 -25.46 -0.83
CA GLU A 104 -26.45 -25.60 0.14
C GLU A 104 -26.41 -24.42 1.11
N LEU A 105 -27.60 -23.96 1.52
CA LEU A 105 -27.69 -22.94 2.55
C LEU A 105 -27.24 -23.54 3.89
N LEU A 106 -26.33 -22.85 4.59
CA LEU A 106 -25.94 -23.23 5.94
C LEU A 106 -27.11 -22.96 6.89
N THR A 107 -27.82 -24.02 7.30
CA THR A 107 -28.95 -23.93 8.25
C THR A 107 -28.54 -24.15 9.70
N ASP A 108 -27.35 -24.74 9.92
CA ASP A 108 -26.83 -25.06 11.25
C ASP A 108 -25.85 -23.97 11.73
N ILE A 109 -26.13 -23.43 12.91
CA ILE A 109 -25.29 -22.42 13.57
C ILE A 109 -23.90 -22.97 13.89
N ASP A 110 -23.76 -24.26 14.18
CA ASP A 110 -22.46 -24.87 14.49
C ASP A 110 -21.55 -24.92 13.25
N MET A 111 -22.12 -25.10 12.06
CA MET A 111 -21.37 -25.02 10.79
C MET A 111 -20.90 -23.60 10.50
N VAL A 112 -21.75 -22.59 10.74
CA VAL A 112 -21.37 -21.18 10.61
C VAL A 112 -20.25 -20.85 11.59
N MET A 113 -20.40 -21.23 12.85
CA MET A 113 -19.39 -21.02 13.89
C MET A 113 -18.09 -21.77 13.58
N PHE A 114 -18.16 -22.97 12.99
CA PHE A 114 -16.99 -23.71 12.53
C PHE A 114 -16.22 -22.93 11.46
N ILE A 115 -16.91 -22.41 10.44
CA ILE A 115 -16.31 -21.60 9.38
C ILE A 115 -15.73 -20.31 9.97
N GLU A 116 -16.52 -19.55 10.73
CA GLU A 116 -16.09 -18.29 11.34
C GLU A 116 -14.87 -18.48 12.24
N ARG A 117 -14.87 -19.52 13.07
CA ARG A 117 -13.71 -19.91 13.90
C ARG A 117 -12.55 -20.42 13.08
N GLY A 118 -12.75 -20.84 11.83
CA GLY A 118 -11.71 -21.25 10.88
C GLY A 118 -11.14 -20.11 10.06
N ILE A 119 -11.85 -18.98 9.93
CA ILE A 119 -11.36 -17.81 9.20
C ILE A 119 -10.09 -17.29 9.88
N ARG A 120 -8.99 -17.28 9.13
CA ARG A 120 -7.72 -16.66 9.52
C ARG A 120 -7.39 -15.62 8.47
N GLY A 121 -6.90 -14.47 8.91
CA GLY A 121 -6.24 -13.52 8.02
C GLY A 121 -4.93 -14.11 7.49
N GLY A 122 -4.21 -13.34 6.68
CA GLY A 122 -2.86 -13.73 6.25
C GLY A 122 -1.95 -14.02 7.44
N LEU A 123 -1.15 -15.08 7.35
CA LEU A 123 -0.14 -15.41 8.35
C LEU A 123 0.84 -14.25 8.49
N ILE A 124 0.96 -13.69 9.69
CA ILE A 124 2.02 -12.75 10.04
C ILE A 124 2.99 -13.48 10.96
N GLN A 125 4.10 -13.94 10.40
CA GLN A 125 5.17 -14.53 11.18
C GLN A 125 6.09 -13.43 11.73
N CYS A 126 6.35 -13.47 13.03
CA CYS A 126 7.36 -12.62 13.66
C CYS A 126 8.73 -13.26 13.48
N SER A 127 9.47 -12.80 12.48
CA SER A 127 10.91 -12.98 12.36
C SER A 127 11.63 -12.13 13.42
N ASN A 128 12.89 -12.44 13.72
CA ASN A 128 13.74 -11.56 14.52
C ASN A 128 13.63 -10.11 14.01
N ARG A 129 13.53 -9.15 14.93
CA ARG A 129 13.39 -7.72 14.59
C ARG A 129 14.60 -7.18 13.83
N TYR A 130 15.74 -7.84 13.96
CA TYR A 130 16.93 -7.57 13.18
C TYR A 130 17.54 -8.87 12.67
N VAL A 131 17.79 -8.96 11.36
CA VAL A 131 18.53 -10.07 10.75
C VAL A 131 19.51 -9.51 9.74
N ARG A 132 20.75 -10.02 9.79
CA ARG A 132 21.77 -9.80 8.78
C ARG A 132 22.28 -11.14 8.28
N ALA A 133 22.26 -11.35 6.98
CA ALA A 133 22.84 -12.53 6.35
C ALA A 133 24.35 -12.59 6.67
N LYS A 134 24.81 -13.70 7.26
CA LYS A 134 26.23 -13.90 7.63
C LYS A 134 27.08 -14.37 6.45
N ASN A 135 26.44 -14.74 5.36
CA ASN A 135 27.02 -15.42 4.21
C ASN A 135 26.28 -14.95 2.95
N THR A 136 27.01 -14.38 2.01
CA THR A 136 26.46 -13.79 0.77
C THR A 136 25.81 -14.82 -0.16
N TRP A 137 26.04 -16.13 0.07
CA TRP A 137 25.79 -17.20 -0.91
C TRP A 137 24.91 -18.36 -0.42
N SER A 138 24.42 -18.36 0.81
CA SER A 138 23.76 -19.57 1.34
C SER A 138 22.64 -19.25 2.32
N ARG A 139 21.42 -19.60 1.92
CA ARG A 139 20.13 -19.59 2.64
C ARG A 139 19.14 -18.50 2.26
N THR A 140 19.00 -18.19 0.98
CA THR A 140 17.69 -17.79 0.45
C THR A 140 17.01 -19.04 -0.12
N ILE A 141 15.72 -19.19 0.17
CA ILE A 141 14.87 -20.34 -0.20
C ILE A 141 14.63 -20.47 -1.72
N TYR A 142 15.23 -19.57 -2.51
CA TYR A 142 15.00 -19.47 -3.95
C TYR A 142 16.34 -19.27 -4.64
N TYR A 143 16.60 -20.17 -5.56
CA TYR A 143 17.85 -20.33 -6.25
C TYR A 143 17.70 -19.85 -7.69
N GLU A 144 18.78 -19.36 -8.31
CA GLU A 144 18.78 -19.09 -9.76
C GLU A 144 18.54 -20.38 -10.56
N VAL A 145 18.12 -20.26 -11.82
CA VAL A 145 17.88 -21.43 -12.71
C VAL A 145 19.12 -22.33 -12.76
N ASP A 146 20.31 -21.72 -12.84
CA ASP A 146 21.62 -22.38 -12.85
C ASP A 146 22.32 -22.31 -11.50
N ASN A 147 21.58 -22.46 -10.41
CA ASN A 147 22.20 -22.44 -9.09
C ASN A 147 23.17 -23.61 -8.90
N ALA A 148 24.25 -23.35 -8.17
CA ALA A 148 25.29 -24.33 -7.85
C ALA A 148 24.79 -25.59 -7.13
N TYR A 149 23.54 -25.61 -6.66
CA TYR A 149 22.93 -26.73 -5.94
C TYR A 149 21.92 -27.53 -6.79
N GLY A 150 21.70 -27.15 -8.06
CA GLY A 150 20.77 -27.83 -8.97
C GLY A 150 19.30 -27.81 -8.53
N MET A 151 18.88 -26.88 -7.67
CA MET A 151 17.51 -26.87 -7.13
C MET A 151 16.50 -26.29 -8.14
N PRO A 152 15.42 -27.01 -8.49
CA PRO A 152 14.47 -26.56 -9.51
C PRO A 152 13.49 -25.48 -9.01
N LEU A 153 13.09 -24.56 -9.89
CA LEU A 153 12.10 -23.51 -9.62
C LEU A 153 10.64 -24.04 -9.69
N ALA A 154 10.28 -24.97 -8.81
CA ALA A 154 8.99 -25.67 -8.86
C ALA A 154 7.77 -24.83 -8.37
N ASN A 155 7.98 -23.71 -7.67
CA ASN A 155 6.92 -23.03 -6.91
C ASN A 155 6.28 -21.83 -7.64
N LYS A 156 6.68 -21.53 -8.89
CA LYS A 156 6.22 -20.31 -9.57
C LYS A 156 4.73 -20.42 -9.95
N LYS A 157 3.91 -19.57 -9.33
CA LYS A 157 2.45 -19.46 -9.57
C LYS A 157 1.66 -20.74 -9.20
N VAL A 158 2.17 -21.55 -8.27
CA VAL A 158 1.45 -22.73 -7.76
C VAL A 158 0.66 -22.33 -6.51
N PRO A 159 -0.68 -22.46 -6.50
CA PRO A 159 -1.50 -22.21 -5.32
C PRO A 159 -1.06 -23.05 -4.11
N GLY A 160 -1.04 -22.44 -2.92
CA GLY A 160 -0.61 -23.11 -1.68
C GLY A 160 0.90 -23.13 -1.44
N LEU A 161 1.72 -22.72 -2.42
CA LEU A 161 3.17 -22.60 -2.25
C LEU A 161 3.59 -21.14 -2.00
N MET A 162 4.66 -20.97 -1.24
CA MET A 162 5.25 -19.66 -0.96
C MET A 162 5.81 -19.05 -2.25
N LYS A 163 5.43 -17.81 -2.52
CA LYS A 163 5.99 -17.00 -3.60
C LYS A 163 7.29 -16.36 -3.14
N ASP A 164 8.27 -16.31 -4.03
CA ASP A 164 9.43 -15.43 -3.86
C ASP A 164 9.04 -13.96 -4.11
N GLU A 165 9.02 -13.15 -3.05
CA GLU A 165 8.72 -11.72 -3.13
C GLU A 165 9.86 -10.92 -3.80
N ASN A 166 11.09 -11.43 -3.77
CA ASN A 166 12.26 -10.72 -4.28
C ASN A 166 12.68 -11.18 -5.68
N ASN A 167 11.98 -12.14 -6.30
CA ASN A 167 12.23 -12.60 -7.67
C ASN A 167 13.72 -12.89 -7.93
N GLY A 168 14.30 -13.79 -7.13
CA GLY A 168 15.68 -14.25 -7.15
C GLY A 168 16.68 -13.35 -6.42
N ALA A 169 16.31 -12.12 -6.07
CA ALA A 169 17.26 -11.19 -5.46
C ALA A 169 17.46 -11.49 -3.96
N ILE A 170 18.73 -11.53 -3.55
CA ILE A 170 19.13 -11.91 -2.20
C ILE A 170 18.83 -10.78 -1.21
N MET A 171 18.03 -11.08 -0.19
CA MET A 171 17.84 -10.22 0.97
C MET A 171 19.07 -10.32 1.89
N THR A 172 19.73 -9.20 2.16
CA THR A 172 20.95 -9.18 3.00
C THR A 172 20.67 -8.73 4.42
N GLU A 173 19.75 -7.79 4.61
CA GLU A 173 19.41 -7.24 5.92
C GLU A 173 17.91 -6.98 6.03
N PHE A 174 17.37 -7.23 7.23
CA PHE A 174 15.99 -6.98 7.59
C PHE A 174 15.93 -6.27 8.94
N VAL A 175 15.10 -5.23 9.03
CA VAL A 175 14.76 -4.56 10.29
C VAL A 175 13.24 -4.44 10.39
N GLY A 176 12.64 -5.04 11.40
CA GLY A 176 11.21 -5.00 11.69
C GLY A 176 10.93 -4.31 13.02
N LEU A 177 10.25 -3.16 12.97
CA LEU A 177 9.83 -2.45 14.17
C LEU A 177 8.45 -2.92 14.63
N ARG A 178 7.45 -2.94 13.76
CA ARG A 178 6.11 -3.45 14.11
C ARG A 178 5.39 -3.96 12.87
N ALA A 179 4.18 -4.48 13.03
CA ALA A 179 3.34 -4.88 11.89
C ALA A 179 3.24 -3.73 10.85
N LYS A 180 3.63 -4.03 9.60
CA LYS A 180 3.68 -3.09 8.47
C LYS A 180 4.65 -1.89 8.68
N MET A 181 5.65 -2.04 9.54
CA MET A 181 6.74 -1.09 9.74
C MET A 181 8.09 -1.82 9.75
N TYR A 182 8.76 -1.83 8.60
CA TYR A 182 10.00 -2.57 8.40
C TYR A 182 10.81 -2.01 7.23
N ALA A 183 12.09 -2.36 7.19
CA ALA A 183 12.98 -2.09 6.08
C ALA A 183 13.72 -3.36 5.66
N VAL A 184 13.94 -3.51 4.35
CA VAL A 184 14.59 -4.66 3.72
C VAL A 184 15.68 -4.15 2.77
N ARG A 185 16.88 -4.69 2.91
CA ARG A 185 17.99 -4.49 1.98
C ARG A 185 18.14 -5.70 1.07
N VAL A 186 18.21 -5.46 -0.22
CA VAL A 186 18.27 -6.49 -1.27
C VAL A 186 19.40 -6.16 -2.23
N VAL A 187 20.20 -7.16 -2.61
CA VAL A 187 21.32 -6.98 -3.55
C VAL A 187 20.82 -6.46 -4.89
N GLY A 188 21.48 -5.42 -5.42
CA GLY A 188 21.15 -4.85 -6.72
C GLY A 188 19.81 -4.11 -6.80
N ARG A 189 19.14 -3.87 -5.65
CA ARG A 189 17.86 -3.16 -5.60
C ARG A 189 17.86 -2.08 -4.53
N LYS A 190 16.98 -1.10 -4.69
CA LYS A 190 16.74 -0.06 -3.69
C LYS A 190 16.09 -0.67 -2.45
N ASP A 191 16.48 -0.17 -1.27
CA ASP A 191 15.89 -0.57 0.01
C ASP A 191 14.36 -0.44 -0.02
N THR A 192 13.68 -1.51 0.36
CA THR A 192 12.23 -1.50 0.52
C THR A 192 11.91 -1.04 1.93
N LYS A 193 11.16 0.05 2.06
CA LYS A 193 10.80 0.66 3.35
C LYS A 193 9.28 0.74 3.48
N LYS A 194 8.75 0.27 4.60
CA LYS A 194 7.35 0.37 4.98
C LYS A 194 7.26 1.05 6.33
N ALA A 195 6.45 2.11 6.43
CA ALA A 195 6.14 2.78 7.68
C ALA A 195 4.64 3.05 7.76
N LYS A 196 3.91 2.16 8.44
CA LYS A 196 2.45 2.26 8.58
C LYS A 196 2.04 3.63 9.11
N GLY A 197 1.19 4.32 8.34
CA GLY A 197 0.62 5.62 8.71
C GLY A 197 1.43 6.83 8.25
N VAL A 198 2.60 6.63 7.63
CA VAL A 198 3.45 7.68 7.07
C VAL A 198 3.26 7.74 5.55
N LYS A 199 3.20 8.94 4.98
CA LYS A 199 3.08 9.10 3.52
C LYS A 199 4.29 8.53 2.78
N SER A 200 4.05 7.90 1.63
CA SER A 200 5.08 7.22 0.81
C SER A 200 6.21 8.15 0.38
N ASN A 201 5.91 9.41 0.04
CA ASN A 201 6.90 10.42 -0.33
C ASN A 201 7.85 10.78 0.83
N VAL A 202 7.35 10.83 2.06
CA VAL A 202 8.17 11.07 3.26
C VAL A 202 9.07 9.87 3.52
N VAL A 203 8.53 8.64 3.39
CA VAL A 203 9.32 7.41 3.54
C VAL A 203 10.42 7.31 2.47
N SER A 204 10.15 7.73 1.24
CA SER A 204 11.13 7.65 0.16
C SER A 204 12.24 8.68 0.27
N LYS A 205 11.92 9.93 0.65
CA LYS A 205 12.86 11.07 0.69
C LYS A 205 13.58 11.26 2.03
N ALA A 206 12.92 11.01 3.16
CA ALA A 206 13.37 11.48 4.47
C ALA A 206 13.62 10.37 5.52
N ILE A 207 13.47 9.11 5.15
CA ILE A 207 13.70 7.97 6.04
C ILE A 207 14.67 7.01 5.35
N THR A 208 15.78 6.69 6.00
CA THR A 208 16.78 5.74 5.48
C THR A 208 16.63 4.36 6.12
N PHE A 209 17.36 3.35 5.65
CA PHE A 209 17.40 2.04 6.29
C PHE A 209 18.06 2.12 7.68
N GLU A 210 19.09 2.97 7.81
CA GLU A 210 19.82 3.22 9.04
C GLU A 210 18.91 3.84 10.11
N ASP A 211 17.94 4.67 9.72
CA ASP A 211 16.93 5.20 10.65
C ASP A 211 16.13 4.08 11.34
N TYR A 212 15.78 2.98 10.64
CA TYR A 212 15.11 1.82 11.25
C TYR A 212 16.05 1.08 12.19
N THR A 213 17.30 0.89 11.78
CA THR A 213 18.30 0.19 12.60
C THR A 213 18.58 0.94 13.89
N ARG A 214 18.74 2.27 13.80
CA ARG A 214 18.93 3.16 14.96
C ARG A 214 17.70 3.19 15.85
N CYS A 215 16.51 3.30 15.25
CA CYS A 215 15.24 3.27 15.98
C CYS A 215 15.13 2.00 16.83
N LEU A 216 15.44 0.83 16.26
CA LEU A 216 15.40 -0.45 16.96
C LEU A 216 16.44 -0.52 18.10
N LYS A 217 17.72 -0.28 17.78
CA LYS A 217 18.84 -0.50 18.72
C LYS A 217 18.91 0.53 19.83
N ASP A 218 18.66 1.80 19.51
CA ASP A 218 18.78 2.89 20.47
C ASP A 218 17.45 3.13 21.21
N HIS A 219 16.41 2.36 20.88
CA HIS A 219 15.04 2.57 21.37
C HIS A 219 14.55 4.02 21.22
N THR A 220 14.85 4.65 20.08
CA THR A 220 14.50 6.04 19.80
C THR A 220 13.35 6.15 18.79
N GLU A 221 12.44 7.09 19.03
CA GLU A 221 11.40 7.42 18.05
C GLU A 221 11.93 8.41 17.02
N VAL A 222 11.53 8.22 15.76
CA VAL A 222 11.90 9.12 14.67
C VAL A 222 10.66 9.88 14.24
N THR A 223 10.67 11.19 14.44
CA THR A 223 9.60 12.09 13.99
C THR A 223 9.96 12.72 12.64
N ARG A 224 8.97 12.79 11.74
CA ARG A 224 9.08 13.49 10.46
C ARG A 224 7.86 14.37 10.24
N ARG A 225 8.06 15.51 9.59
CA ARG A 225 6.95 16.33 9.12
C ARG A 225 6.32 15.65 7.90
N GLN A 226 5.00 15.58 7.90
CA GLN A 226 4.24 15.21 6.72
C GLN A 226 3.13 16.22 6.51
N SER A 227 2.77 16.45 5.25
CA SER A 227 1.71 17.37 4.92
C SER A 227 0.53 16.59 4.34
N CYS A 228 -0.68 16.78 4.87
CA CYS A 228 -1.88 16.05 4.49
C CYS A 228 -3.06 16.99 4.26
N ILE A 229 -3.98 16.56 3.41
CA ILE A 229 -5.24 17.26 3.18
C ILE A 229 -6.23 16.68 4.19
N ARG A 230 -6.90 17.55 4.95
CA ARG A 230 -7.96 17.17 5.89
C ARG A 230 -9.20 18.00 5.61
N SER A 231 -10.36 17.39 5.80
CA SER A 231 -11.63 18.10 5.80
C SER A 231 -12.16 18.22 7.23
N LYS A 232 -12.61 19.42 7.61
CA LYS A 232 -13.35 19.67 8.84
C LYS A 232 -14.53 20.58 8.49
N PHE A 233 -15.74 20.19 8.88
CA PHE A 233 -16.98 20.92 8.52
C PHE A 233 -17.09 21.23 7.01
N HIS A 234 -16.76 20.25 6.16
CA HIS A 234 -16.75 20.37 4.70
C HIS A 234 -15.76 21.39 4.11
N GLU A 235 -14.96 22.07 4.93
CA GLU A 235 -13.84 22.88 4.47
C GLU A 235 -12.57 22.02 4.43
N VAL A 236 -11.81 22.16 3.34
CA VAL A 236 -10.62 21.36 3.06
C VAL A 236 -9.39 22.21 3.29
N TYR A 237 -8.47 21.72 4.14
CA TYR A 237 -7.24 22.42 4.48
C TYR A 237 -6.03 21.52 4.24
N THR A 238 -4.92 22.16 3.89
CA THR A 238 -3.61 21.54 3.94
C THR A 238 -3.01 21.72 5.33
N VAL A 239 -2.69 20.61 6.00
CA VAL A 239 -2.08 20.60 7.34
C VAL A 239 -0.70 19.96 7.25
N SER A 240 0.34 20.68 7.69
CA SER A 240 1.67 20.12 7.93
C SER A 240 1.81 19.83 9.43
N GLU A 241 1.97 18.55 9.76
CA GLU A 241 2.05 18.08 11.15
C GLU A 241 3.32 17.25 11.37
N PRO A 242 3.97 17.36 12.54
CA PRO A 242 4.97 16.39 12.96
C PRO A 242 4.28 15.05 13.24
N LYS A 243 4.85 13.95 12.74
CA LYS A 243 4.34 12.61 12.97
C LYS A 243 5.47 11.67 13.37
N ILE A 244 5.21 10.83 14.37
CA ILE A 244 6.09 9.71 14.72
C ILE A 244 6.10 8.77 13.52
N ALA A 245 7.22 8.78 12.80
CA ALA A 245 7.41 8.06 11.57
C ALA A 245 7.90 6.63 11.83
N LEU A 246 8.81 6.46 12.78
CA LEU A 246 9.30 5.17 13.28
C LEU A 246 9.22 5.15 14.81
N SER A 247 8.84 4.02 15.36
CA SER A 247 8.82 3.79 16.81
C SER A 247 9.29 2.37 17.10
N PRO A 248 10.15 2.16 18.11
CA PRO A 248 10.61 0.83 18.51
C PRO A 248 9.56 0.07 19.33
N TYR A 249 8.46 0.73 19.70
CA TYR A 249 7.40 0.13 20.50
C TYR A 249 6.39 -0.59 19.60
N ASP A 250 6.16 -1.88 19.88
CA ASP A 250 5.11 -2.67 19.27
C ASP A 250 4.03 -2.92 20.33
N ASP A 251 2.90 -2.23 20.21
CA ASP A 251 1.76 -2.33 21.13
C ASP A 251 1.16 -3.74 21.20
N LYS A 252 1.48 -4.59 20.22
CA LYS A 252 0.95 -5.95 20.11
C LYS A 252 1.89 -7.01 20.70
N ARG A 253 3.07 -6.62 21.20
CA ARG A 253 4.05 -7.55 21.73
C ARG A 253 4.74 -7.00 22.97
N TYR A 254 5.12 -7.89 23.86
CA TYR A 254 5.95 -7.56 25.01
C TYR A 254 7.42 -7.49 24.59
N GLY A 255 8.05 -6.33 24.73
CA GLY A 255 9.49 -6.17 24.53
C GLY A 255 10.28 -6.74 25.70
N ILE A 256 11.30 -7.57 25.42
CA ILE A 256 12.19 -8.07 26.46
C ILE A 256 13.23 -6.98 26.78
N ALA A 257 13.31 -6.57 28.05
CA ALA A 257 14.27 -5.54 28.47
C ALA A 257 15.72 -5.94 28.12
N GLY A 258 16.45 -5.05 27.46
CA GLY A 258 17.83 -5.28 27.04
C GLY A 258 18.00 -6.21 25.83
N SER A 259 16.92 -6.54 25.10
CA SER A 259 16.97 -7.34 23.88
C SER A 259 16.08 -6.74 22.77
N ASP A 260 16.40 -7.06 21.52
CA ASP A 260 15.54 -6.80 20.35
C ASP A 260 14.40 -7.83 20.23
N ASP A 261 14.38 -8.84 21.08
CA ASP A 261 13.39 -9.89 21.08
C ASP A 261 12.06 -9.45 21.69
N THR A 262 10.97 -10.00 21.17
CA THR A 262 9.62 -9.71 21.63
C THR A 262 8.81 -10.98 21.80
N LEU A 263 7.98 -11.00 22.84
CA LEU A 263 7.08 -12.10 23.13
C LEU A 263 5.63 -11.70 22.79
N PRO A 264 4.78 -12.64 22.33
CA PRO A 264 3.35 -12.41 22.32
C PRO A 264 2.87 -12.06 23.73
N TRP A 265 1.87 -11.20 23.85
CA TRP A 265 1.17 -11.02 25.12
C TRP A 265 0.72 -12.38 25.68
N GLU A 266 0.70 -12.53 27.01
CA GLU A 266 0.38 -13.78 27.74
C GLU A 266 1.39 -14.92 27.58
N HIS A 267 2.53 -14.70 26.93
CA HIS A 267 3.60 -15.68 26.89
C HIS A 267 4.13 -15.97 28.31
N TYR A 268 4.31 -17.25 28.67
CA TYR A 268 4.72 -17.71 30.01
C TYR A 268 6.04 -17.12 30.56
N ARG A 269 6.87 -16.51 29.70
CA ARG A 269 8.12 -15.83 30.06
C ARG A 269 7.94 -14.36 30.42
N ILE A 270 6.75 -13.82 30.25
CA ILE A 270 6.41 -12.45 30.65
C ILE A 270 6.20 -12.47 32.16
N PRO A 271 6.91 -11.63 32.93
CA PRO A 271 6.66 -11.49 34.36
C PRO A 271 5.19 -11.13 34.59
N TYR A 272 4.50 -11.82 35.49
CA TYR A 272 3.14 -11.44 35.88
C TYR A 272 3.17 -10.01 36.43
N ILE A 273 2.70 -9.06 35.64
CA ILE A 273 2.45 -7.71 36.11
C ILE A 273 1.15 -7.81 36.90
N ASN A 274 1.22 -7.70 38.24
CA ASN A 274 0.04 -7.38 39.04
C ASN A 274 -0.48 -6.04 38.54
N SER A 275 -1.49 -6.06 37.68
CA SER A 275 -2.21 -4.85 37.28
C SER A 275 -2.94 -4.34 38.51
N VAL A 276 -2.33 -3.39 39.22
CA VAL A 276 -3.06 -2.50 40.11
C VAL A 276 -3.87 -1.58 39.19
N CYS A 277 -5.14 -1.95 38.97
CA CYS A 277 -6.15 -0.98 38.56
C CYS A 277 -6.46 -0.13 39.79
N THR A 278 -6.03 1.13 39.77
CA THR A 278 -6.63 2.25 40.48
C THR A 278 -6.66 3.44 39.56
#